data_AF-A0A2U3N4A8-F1
#
_entry.id   AF-A0A2U3N4A8-F1
#
_cell.length_a   1.000
_cell.length_b   1.000
_cell.length_c   1.000
_cell.angle_alpha   90.00
_cell.angle_beta   90.00
_cell.angle_gamma   90.00
#
_symmetry.space_group_name_H-M   'P 1'
#
loop_
_entity.id
_entity.type
_entity.pdbx_description
1 polymer ?
#
loop_
_entity_poly.entity_id
_entity_poly.type
_entity_poly.pdbx_seq_one_letter_code
_entity_poly.pdbx_strand_id
1 'polypeptide(L)'
;MFKKTILFSSLVTVVTLTACSTIPTNPNAPVVLEQRKNIKAEPATKHNLARLIKQRDNCVIEFTGNFETGKATEHWIFKGDQLISAFSNVDAEVENKQTVFDINDAEKRANFASLAKNFSKTNLEKCL
;
A
#
# COMPACT_ATOMS: atom_id res chain seq x y z
N MET A 1 -71.81 -18.97 28.65
CA MET A 1 -70.94 -18.14 29.51
C MET A 1 -69.49 -18.46 29.11
N PHE A 2 -68.98 -17.91 28.00
CA PHE A 2 -68.09 -16.72 27.89
C PHE A 2 -66.97 -16.72 28.96
N LYS A 3 -65.66 -16.68 28.70
CA LYS A 3 -64.80 -16.49 27.51
C LYS A 3 -63.39 -16.94 27.95
N LYS A 4 -62.64 -17.72 27.17
CA LYS A 4 -61.19 -17.94 27.41
C LYS A 4 -60.43 -16.73 26.89
N THR A 5 -59.79 -15.97 27.78
CA THR A 5 -58.92 -14.83 27.42
C THR A 5 -57.57 -15.37 26.97
N ILE A 6 -57.31 -15.36 25.67
CA ILE A 6 -55.97 -15.53 25.10
C ILE A 6 -55.51 -14.13 24.71
N LEU A 7 -54.61 -13.53 25.49
CA LEU A 7 -53.92 -12.30 25.12
C LEU A 7 -52.54 -12.67 24.59
N PHE A 8 -52.38 -12.45 23.28
CA PHE A 8 -51.16 -12.60 22.52
C PHE A 8 -50.08 -11.64 23.03
N SER A 9 -48.93 -12.19 23.42
CA SER A 9 -47.71 -11.42 23.67
C SER A 9 -47.11 -11.00 22.33
N SER A 10 -47.19 -9.71 21.99
CA SER A 10 -46.54 -9.13 20.82
C SER A 10 -45.05 -8.90 21.11
N LEU A 11 -44.18 -9.80 20.64
CA LEU A 11 -42.74 -9.54 20.52
C LEU A 11 -42.52 -8.43 19.47
N VAL A 12 -42.08 -7.26 19.93
CA VAL A 12 -41.59 -6.19 19.05
C VAL A 12 -40.11 -6.49 18.76
N THR A 13 -39.83 -7.11 17.63
CA THR A 13 -38.46 -7.25 17.09
C THR A 13 -38.02 -5.91 16.53
N VAL A 14 -37.14 -5.22 17.25
CA VAL A 14 -36.44 -4.02 16.77
C VAL A 14 -35.46 -4.47 15.68
N VAL A 15 -35.81 -4.21 14.42
CA VAL A 15 -34.89 -4.36 13.29
C VAL A 15 -33.96 -3.15 13.30
N THR A 16 -32.76 -3.30 13.86
CA THR A 16 -31.72 -2.29 13.73
C THR A 16 -31.17 -2.34 12.30
N LEU A 17 -31.62 -1.40 11.46
CA LEU A 17 -31.05 -1.18 10.14
C LEU A 17 -29.63 -0.59 10.33
N THR A 18 -28.60 -1.43 10.21
CA THR A 18 -27.22 -0.96 10.07
C THR A 18 -27.07 -0.37 8.67
N ALA A 19 -27.19 0.95 8.54
CA ALA A 19 -26.84 1.63 7.31
C ALA A 19 -25.32 1.55 7.10
N CYS A 20 -24.86 0.64 6.24
CA CYS A 20 -23.49 0.66 5.72
C CYS A 20 -23.32 1.94 4.90
N SER A 21 -22.51 2.87 5.40
CA SER A 21 -22.15 4.08 4.66
C SER A 21 -21.26 3.67 3.48
N THR A 22 -21.82 3.62 2.27
CA THR A 22 -21.06 3.37 1.04
C THR A 22 -20.39 4.68 0.61
N ILE A 23 -19.24 5.00 1.21
CA ILE A 23 -18.37 6.04 0.67
C ILE A 23 -18.03 5.63 -0.77
N PRO A 24 -18.35 6.44 -1.80
CA PRO A 24 -18.02 6.10 -3.17
C PRO A 24 -16.50 6.08 -3.32
N THR A 25 -15.94 4.88 -3.44
CA THR A 25 -14.51 4.71 -3.72
C THR A 25 -14.28 5.10 -5.18
N ASN A 26 -13.49 6.14 -5.43
CA ASN A 26 -13.01 6.42 -6.78
C ASN A 26 -12.19 5.21 -7.26
N PRO A 27 -12.63 4.45 -8.28
CA PRO A 27 -11.94 3.24 -8.73
C PRO A 27 -10.54 3.54 -9.29
N ASN A 28 -10.23 4.81 -9.58
CA ASN A 28 -8.94 5.26 -10.08
C ASN A 28 -8.00 5.79 -8.98
N ALA A 29 -8.44 5.85 -7.72
CA ALA A 29 -7.59 6.30 -6.63
C ALA A 29 -6.49 5.26 -6.34
N PRO A 30 -5.24 5.68 -6.05
CA PRO A 30 -4.21 4.76 -5.61
C PRO A 30 -4.61 4.03 -4.32
N VAL A 31 -4.41 2.71 -4.29
CA VAL A 31 -4.74 1.84 -3.15
C VAL A 31 -3.46 1.21 -2.60
N VAL A 32 -3.20 1.39 -1.30
CA VAL A 32 -2.12 0.67 -0.61
C VAL A 32 -2.55 -0.79 -0.43
N LEU A 33 -1.92 -1.69 -1.16
CA LEU A 33 -2.18 -3.13 -1.06
C LEU A 33 -1.49 -3.75 0.15
N GLU A 34 -0.29 -3.25 0.48
CA GLU A 34 0.52 -3.81 1.55
C GLU A 34 1.53 -2.78 2.06
N GLN A 35 1.87 -2.88 3.34
CA GLN A 35 2.89 -2.05 3.98
C GLN A 35 3.80 -2.90 4.87
N ARG A 36 5.09 -2.62 4.82
CA ARG A 36 6.12 -3.25 5.66
C ARG A 36 6.99 -2.18 6.31
N LYS A 37 7.37 -2.40 7.56
CA LYS A 37 8.26 -1.52 8.33
C LYS A 37 9.56 -2.25 8.63
N ASN A 38 10.66 -1.51 8.69
CA ASN A 38 11.97 -2.02 9.12
C ASN A 38 12.44 -3.23 8.30
N ILE A 39 12.23 -3.21 6.98
CA ILE A 39 12.76 -4.23 6.09
C ILE A 39 14.28 -4.08 5.98
N LYS A 40 14.99 -5.17 5.66
CA LYS A 40 16.42 -5.08 5.40
C LYS A 40 16.66 -4.35 4.07
N ALA A 41 17.44 -3.27 4.10
CA ALA A 41 17.80 -2.47 2.94
C ALA A 41 19.27 -2.03 3.04
N GLU A 42 19.89 -1.77 1.89
CA GLU A 42 21.24 -1.21 1.78
C GLU A 42 21.17 0.11 0.98
N PRO A 43 21.76 1.22 1.46
CA PRO A 43 22.42 1.37 2.76
C PRO A 43 21.48 1.14 3.94
N ALA A 44 22.04 0.77 5.09
CA ALA A 44 21.25 0.56 6.30
C ALA A 44 20.50 1.84 6.71
N THR A 45 19.20 1.70 6.96
CA THR A 45 18.29 2.80 7.33
C THR A 45 17.68 2.59 8.71
N LYS A 46 17.26 3.66 9.37
CA LYS A 46 16.45 3.61 10.60
C LYS A 46 14.96 3.73 10.23
N HIS A 47 14.10 2.95 10.89
CA HIS A 47 12.64 3.09 10.79
C HIS A 47 12.05 3.14 9.37
N ASN A 48 12.60 2.36 8.42
CA ASN A 48 12.14 2.43 7.04
C ASN A 48 10.70 1.93 6.85
N LEU A 49 10.10 2.39 5.76
CA LEU A 49 8.74 2.06 5.35
C LEU A 49 8.73 1.67 3.88
N ALA A 50 8.19 0.50 3.57
CA ALA A 50 7.94 0.06 2.20
C ALA A 50 6.44 -0.13 1.98
N ARG A 51 5.90 0.46 0.91
CA ARG A 51 4.47 0.39 0.55
C ARG A 51 4.33 -0.13 -0.86
N LEU A 52 3.45 -1.12 -1.05
CA LEU A 52 3.00 -1.57 -2.35
C LEU A 52 1.68 -0.89 -2.67
N ILE A 53 1.65 -0.08 -3.72
CA ILE A 53 0.54 0.79 -4.07
C ILE A 53 0.07 0.41 -5.48
N LYS A 54 -1.21 0.04 -5.62
CA LYS A 54 -1.86 -0.14 -6.92
C LYS A 54 -2.34 1.21 -7.44
N GLN A 55 -1.96 1.54 -8.65
CA GLN A 55 -2.51 2.64 -9.43
C GLN A 55 -3.36 2.07 -10.58
N ARG A 56 -3.96 2.95 -11.38
CA ARG A 56 -4.86 2.56 -12.49
C ARG A 56 -4.19 1.59 -13.47
N ASP A 57 -2.97 1.89 -13.92
CA ASP A 57 -2.30 1.13 -14.99
C ASP A 57 -1.07 0.34 -14.54
N ASN A 58 -0.55 0.64 -13.35
CA ASN A 58 0.71 0.12 -12.83
C ASN A 58 0.64 -0.01 -11.30
N CYS A 59 1.70 -0.53 -10.71
CA CYS A 59 1.96 -0.43 -9.29
C CYS A 59 3.18 0.44 -9.01
N VAL A 60 3.30 0.86 -7.75
CA VAL A 60 4.45 1.56 -7.21
C VAL A 60 4.87 0.83 -5.95
N ILE A 61 6.15 0.48 -5.84
CA ILE A 61 6.76 0.30 -4.53
C ILE A 61 7.37 1.64 -4.12
N GLU A 62 6.83 2.23 -3.05
CA GLU A 62 7.39 3.39 -2.38
C GLU A 62 8.22 2.90 -1.19
N PHE A 63 9.53 3.19 -1.18
CA PHE A 63 10.42 2.89 -0.07
C PHE A 63 10.93 4.20 0.53
N THR A 64 10.73 4.40 1.82
CA THR A 64 11.30 5.53 2.56
C THR A 64 12.32 5.02 3.57
N GLY A 65 13.58 5.36 3.37
CA GLY A 65 14.66 5.15 4.32
C GLY A 65 14.94 6.42 5.11
N ASN A 66 14.95 6.34 6.44
CA ASN A 66 15.39 7.46 7.27
C ASN A 66 16.85 7.29 7.69
N PHE A 67 17.58 8.38 7.62
CA PHE A 67 18.97 8.53 8.04
C PHE A 67 19.02 9.55 9.17
N GLU A 68 20.21 9.76 9.73
CA GLU A 68 20.40 10.76 10.78
C GLU A 68 20.20 12.19 10.27
N THR A 69 20.63 12.44 9.04
CA THR A 69 20.64 13.77 8.40
C THR A 69 19.44 14.03 7.50
N GLY A 70 18.48 13.11 7.40
CA GLY A 70 17.36 13.23 6.47
C GLY A 70 16.68 11.93 6.11
N LYS A 71 15.97 11.92 4.98
CA LYS A 71 15.32 10.72 4.42
C LYS A 71 15.54 10.63 2.92
N ALA A 72 15.52 9.40 2.41
CA ALA A 72 15.42 9.14 0.97
C ALA A 72 14.13 8.37 0.70
N THR A 73 13.36 8.82 -0.28
CA THR A 73 12.17 8.13 -0.77
C THR A 73 12.39 7.68 -2.20
N GLU A 74 12.37 6.37 -2.43
CA GLU A 74 12.44 5.76 -3.74
C GLU A 74 11.06 5.34 -4.24
N HIS A 75 10.82 5.51 -5.53
CA HIS A 75 9.61 5.09 -6.21
C HIS A 75 9.99 4.14 -7.33
N TRP A 76 9.51 2.91 -7.26
CA TRP A 76 9.72 1.86 -8.25
C TRP A 76 8.40 1.57 -8.94
N ILE A 77 8.24 2.05 -10.17
CA ILE A 77 7.01 1.98 -10.95
C ILE A 77 7.10 0.78 -11.89
N PHE A 78 6.13 -0.13 -11.81
CA PHE A 78 6.19 -1.40 -12.53
C PHE A 78 4.80 -1.90 -12.92
N LYS A 79 4.74 -2.78 -13.92
CA LYS A 79 3.54 -3.49 -14.35
C LYS A 79 3.89 -4.95 -14.56
N GLY A 80 3.22 -5.83 -13.82
CA GLY A 80 3.61 -7.23 -13.69
C GLY A 80 5.04 -7.40 -13.20
N ASP A 81 5.89 -8.02 -14.01
CA ASP A 81 7.32 -8.21 -13.74
C ASP A 81 8.21 -7.12 -14.37
N GLN A 82 7.63 -6.23 -15.20
CA GLN A 82 8.35 -5.19 -15.91
C GLN A 82 8.48 -3.92 -15.06
N LEU A 83 9.72 -3.56 -14.72
CA LEU A 83 10.05 -2.24 -14.18
C LEU A 83 9.97 -1.20 -15.32
N ILE A 84 9.17 -0.15 -15.12
CA ILE A 84 8.89 0.90 -16.11
C ILE A 84 9.76 2.13 -15.86
N SER A 85 9.91 2.52 -14.59
CA SER A 85 10.76 3.65 -14.20
C SER A 85 11.08 3.56 -12.71
N ALA A 86 12.21 4.12 -12.30
CA ALA A 86 12.54 4.26 -10.91
C ALA A 86 13.27 5.57 -10.63
N PHE A 87 13.02 6.18 -9.47
CA PHE A 87 13.72 7.39 -9.04
C PHE A 87 13.76 7.49 -7.52
N SER A 88 14.73 8.23 -7.01
CA SER A 88 14.84 8.61 -5.61
C SER A 88 14.70 10.11 -5.42
N ASN A 89 14.11 10.51 -4.30
CA ASN A 89 14.16 11.87 -3.77
C ASN A 89 14.88 11.81 -2.44
N VAL A 90 16.02 12.50 -2.33
CA VAL A 90 16.74 12.72 -1.09
C VAL A 90 16.29 14.07 -0.54
N ASP A 91 15.90 14.06 0.74
CA ASP A 91 15.51 15.22 1.52
C ASP A 91 16.32 15.19 2.82
N ALA A 92 17.50 15.81 2.77
CA ALA A 92 18.48 15.86 3.85
C ALA A 92 18.95 17.29 4.11
N GLU A 93 19.48 17.55 5.30
CA GLU A 93 19.88 18.88 5.77
C GLU A 93 20.78 19.65 4.79
N VAL A 94 21.68 18.92 4.10
CA VAL A 94 22.66 19.49 3.17
C VAL A 94 22.42 19.10 1.71
N GLU A 95 21.42 18.25 1.44
CA GLU A 95 21.15 17.74 0.09
C GLU A 95 19.66 17.54 -0.14
N ASN A 96 19.11 18.25 -1.13
CA ASN A 96 17.79 17.98 -1.67
C ASN A 96 17.96 17.66 -3.16
N LYS A 97 17.78 16.39 -3.52
CA LYS A 97 18.13 15.90 -4.85
C LYS A 97 17.19 14.80 -5.31
N GLN A 98 16.75 14.91 -6.56
CA GLN A 98 16.12 13.81 -7.27
C GLN A 98 17.14 13.10 -8.16
N THR A 99 17.11 11.78 -8.16
CA THR A 99 17.92 10.95 -9.07
C THR A 99 17.02 9.97 -9.79
N VAL A 100 16.98 10.02 -11.12
CA VAL A 100 16.33 9.00 -11.95
C VAL A 100 17.29 7.83 -12.15
N PHE A 101 16.83 6.62 -11.92
CA PHE A 101 17.63 5.40 -12.09
C PHE A 101 17.50 4.87 -13.52
N ASP A 102 18.60 4.37 -14.08
CA ASP A 102 18.56 3.56 -15.29
C ASP A 102 17.95 2.19 -14.94
N ILE A 103 16.82 1.87 -15.53
CA ILE A 103 16.10 0.61 -15.28
C ILE A 103 16.78 -0.59 -15.96
N ASN A 104 17.72 -0.35 -16.87
CA ASN A 104 18.50 -1.41 -17.53
C ASN A 104 19.75 -1.77 -16.71
N ASP A 105 20.11 -0.94 -15.73
CA ASP A 105 21.22 -1.22 -14.82
C ASP A 105 20.95 -2.48 -13.98
N ALA A 106 21.92 -3.38 -13.97
CA ALA A 106 21.78 -4.69 -13.33
C ALA A 106 21.62 -4.57 -11.80
N GLU A 107 22.30 -3.61 -11.17
CA GLU A 107 22.20 -3.35 -9.74
C GLU A 107 20.81 -2.81 -9.39
N LYS A 108 20.29 -1.84 -10.16
CA LYS A 108 18.94 -1.29 -9.95
C LYS A 108 17.85 -2.34 -10.11
N ARG A 109 17.99 -3.24 -11.09
CA ARG A 109 17.07 -4.38 -11.25
C ARG A 109 17.15 -5.36 -10.07
N ALA A 110 18.35 -5.62 -9.55
CA ALA A 110 18.53 -6.47 -8.38
C ALA A 110 17.91 -5.83 -7.12
N ASN A 111 18.08 -4.53 -6.94
CA ASN A 111 17.49 -3.77 -5.83
C ASN A 111 15.97 -3.81 -5.88
N PHE A 112 15.36 -3.57 -7.06
CA PHE A 112 13.92 -3.72 -7.25
C PHE A 112 13.44 -5.14 -6.90
N ALA A 113 14.12 -6.17 -7.42
CA ALA A 113 13.74 -7.56 -7.15
C ALA A 113 13.88 -7.94 -5.67
N SER A 114 14.90 -7.41 -4.98
CA SER A 114 15.08 -7.59 -3.53
C SER A 114 13.95 -6.91 -2.75
N LEU A 115 13.62 -5.68 -3.12
CA LEU A 115 12.57 -4.90 -2.47
C LEU A 115 11.20 -5.56 -2.65
N ALA A 116 10.87 -6.01 -3.87
CA ALA A 116 9.62 -6.69 -4.18
C ALA A 116 9.38 -7.95 -3.33
N LYS A 117 10.43 -8.71 -2.99
CA LYS A 117 10.34 -9.92 -2.14
C LYS A 117 9.84 -9.66 -0.72
N ASN A 118 9.81 -8.41 -0.27
CA ASN A 118 9.26 -8.07 1.06
C ASN A 118 7.72 -8.11 1.10
N PHE A 119 7.05 -8.11 -0.05
CA PHE A 119 5.59 -8.11 -0.16
C PHE A 119 5.04 -9.51 -0.44
N SER A 120 3.78 -9.74 -0.07
CA SER A 120 3.12 -11.03 -0.33
C SER A 120 2.89 -11.24 -1.83
N LYS A 121 3.04 -12.50 -2.27
CA LYS A 121 2.80 -12.90 -3.66
C LYS A 121 1.38 -12.52 -4.12
N THR A 122 0.37 -12.74 -3.27
CA THR A 122 -1.03 -12.41 -3.57
C THR A 122 -1.26 -10.92 -3.82
N ASN A 123 -0.56 -10.02 -3.14
CA ASN A 123 -0.69 -8.60 -3.41
C ASN A 123 0.13 -8.16 -4.64
N LEU A 124 1.29 -8.78 -4.89
CA LEU A 124 2.05 -8.56 -6.12
C LEU A 124 1.29 -9.01 -7.37
N GLU A 125 0.51 -10.09 -7.29
CA GLU A 125 -0.32 -10.57 -8.40
C GLU A 125 -1.41 -9.57 -8.82
N LYS A 126 -1.82 -8.65 -7.92
CA LYS A 126 -2.75 -7.55 -8.26
C LYS A 126 -2.08 -6.45 -9.11
N CYS A 127 -0.77 -6.54 -9.31
CA CYS A 127 0.04 -5.61 -10.10
C CYS A 127 0.34 -6.09 -11.52
N LEU A 128 -0.07 -7.31 -11.87
CA LEU A 128 -0.03 -7.85 -13.25
C LEU A 128 -0.90 -7.02 -14.21
#